data_AF-A0A1B9DKP1-F1
#
_entry.id   AF-A0A1B9DKP1-F1
#
_cell.length_a   1.000
_cell.length_b   1.000
_cell.length_c   1.000
_cell.angle_alpha   90.00
_cell.angle_beta   90.00
_cell.angle_gamma   90.00
#
_symmetry.space_group_name_H-M   'P 1'
#
loop_
_entity.id
_entity.type
_entity.pdbx_description
1 polymer ?
#
loop_
_entity_poly.entity_id
_entity_poly.type
_entity_poly.pdbx_seq_one_letter_code
_entity_poly.pdbx_strand_id
1 'polypeptide(L)'
;MKKITLLLIFTFFAILFSCETSTFQDIEQDPAATTQNNSGSTDNTSGSTSGSTTGSTSGTTTTTPNVTYTTDVKPIITNNCIACHFSGGESPALGTYTQVKNAASAGKLLCTIQAQGCRTMPPSGKMSQANINLILLWKTQGYIQ
;
A
#
# COMPACT_ATOMS: atom_id res chain seq x y z
N MET A 1 -40.07 -27.33 -37.23
CA MET A 1 -38.86 -28.16 -37.46
C MET A 1 -37.96 -27.45 -38.46
N LYS A 2 -36.76 -27.00 -38.07
CA LYS A 2 -35.72 -26.46 -38.97
C LYS A 2 -34.37 -26.96 -38.44
N LYS A 3 -33.61 -27.70 -39.27
CA LYS A 3 -32.29 -28.27 -38.92
C LYS A 3 -31.21 -27.53 -39.70
N ILE A 4 -30.41 -26.72 -39.03
CA ILE A 4 -29.10 -26.22 -39.51
C ILE A 4 -28.18 -26.32 -38.28
N THR A 5 -27.49 -27.44 -38.11
CA THR A 5 -26.09 -27.66 -38.55
C THR A 5 -25.10 -26.95 -37.63
N LEU A 6 -24.72 -27.67 -36.58
CA LEU A 6 -23.57 -27.38 -35.74
C LEU A 6 -22.28 -27.49 -36.57
N LEU A 7 -21.44 -26.44 -36.54
CA LEU A 7 -20.11 -26.47 -37.16
C LEU A 7 -19.04 -26.15 -36.11
N LEU A 8 -18.48 -27.20 -35.51
CA LEU A 8 -17.43 -27.11 -34.50
C LEU A 8 -16.07 -26.80 -35.16
N ILE A 9 -15.73 -25.52 -35.27
CA ILE A 9 -14.39 -25.09 -35.69
C ILE A 9 -13.47 -25.06 -34.46
N PHE A 10 -12.90 -26.22 -34.14
CA PHE A 10 -11.89 -26.39 -33.10
C PHE A 10 -10.51 -25.91 -33.60
N THR A 11 -10.35 -24.61 -33.86
CA THR A 11 -9.03 -24.01 -34.10
C THR A 11 -8.28 -23.87 -32.78
N PHE A 12 -7.70 -24.98 -32.33
CA PHE A 12 -6.84 -25.09 -31.15
C PHE A 12 -5.50 -24.39 -31.40
N PHE A 13 -5.51 -23.06 -31.45
CA PHE A 13 -4.31 -22.25 -31.65
C PHE A 13 -3.51 -22.19 -30.35
N ALA A 14 -2.71 -23.24 -30.12
CA ALA A 14 -1.80 -23.35 -28.99
C ALA A 14 -0.67 -22.31 -29.12
N ILE A 15 -0.94 -21.09 -28.65
CA ILE A 15 0.11 -20.07 -28.47
C ILE A 15 1.05 -20.61 -27.40
N LEU A 16 2.24 -21.03 -27.83
CA LEU A 16 3.38 -21.29 -26.96
C LEU A 16 3.80 -19.96 -26.33
N PHE A 17 3.21 -19.66 -25.18
CA PHE A 17 3.53 -18.47 -24.39
C PHE A 17 4.87 -18.71 -23.69
N SER A 18 5.97 -18.44 -24.41
CA SER A 18 7.33 -18.58 -23.89
C SER A 18 7.52 -17.76 -22.62
N CYS A 19 7.61 -18.47 -21.49
CA CYS A 19 7.94 -17.87 -20.21
C CYS A 19 9.46 -17.66 -20.14
N GLU A 20 9.95 -16.50 -20.58
CA GLU A 20 11.34 -16.12 -20.36
C GLU A 20 11.52 -15.62 -18.93
N THR A 21 12.03 -16.50 -18.06
CA THR A 21 12.46 -16.14 -16.71
C THR A 21 13.78 -15.37 -16.78
N SER A 22 13.73 -14.05 -16.74
CA SER A 22 14.92 -13.18 -16.73
C SER A 22 15.67 -13.25 -15.39
N THR A 23 16.33 -14.38 -15.12
CA THR A 23 17.28 -14.50 -14.02
C THR A 23 18.61 -13.86 -14.39
N PHE A 24 18.87 -12.71 -13.78
CA PHE A 24 20.15 -12.35 -13.16
C PHE A 24 21.44 -12.57 -13.99
N GLN A 25 22.08 -11.46 -14.37
CA GLN A 25 23.53 -11.41 -14.59
C GLN A 25 24.15 -10.38 -13.65
N ASP A 26 25.30 -10.76 -13.11
CA ASP A 26 26.02 -10.15 -12.01
C ASP A 26 26.64 -8.77 -12.33
N ILE A 27 26.89 -7.99 -11.28
CA ILE A 27 27.91 -6.92 -11.28
C ILE A 27 28.73 -7.02 -9.98
N GLU A 28 29.54 -8.08 -9.89
CA GLU A 28 30.88 -8.00 -9.28
C GLU A 28 31.84 -7.33 -10.31
N GLN A 29 32.98 -6.70 -10.02
CA GLN A 29 33.83 -6.49 -8.82
C GLN A 29 34.66 -5.18 -9.06
N ASP A 30 35.50 -4.56 -8.22
CA ASP A 30 36.05 -4.85 -6.87
C ASP A 30 36.18 -3.56 -5.99
N PRO A 31 37.33 -3.03 -5.43
CA PRO A 31 37.26 -2.30 -4.15
C PRO A 31 38.05 -0.94 -4.12
N ALA A 32 38.68 -0.63 -2.97
CA ALA A 32 39.62 0.47 -2.67
C ALA A 32 39.01 1.91 -2.59
N ALA A 33 38.77 2.49 -1.40
CA ALA A 33 39.75 3.13 -0.47
C ALA A 33 40.11 4.59 -0.85
N THR A 34 40.32 5.61 0.02
CA THR A 34 40.26 5.86 1.49
C THR A 34 40.52 7.38 1.72
N THR A 35 40.25 8.12 2.82
CA THR A 35 39.42 7.99 4.06
C THR A 35 39.55 9.32 4.90
N GLN A 36 38.58 9.66 5.77
CA GLN A 36 38.60 10.79 6.77
C GLN A 36 38.52 12.23 6.18
N ASN A 37 38.19 13.31 6.93
CA ASN A 37 38.12 13.56 8.39
C ASN A 37 36.92 14.45 8.81
N ASN A 38 36.62 14.53 10.12
CA ASN A 38 35.48 15.25 10.74
C ASN A 38 35.79 16.68 11.21
N SER A 39 34.76 17.55 11.27
CA SER A 39 34.54 18.61 12.27
C SER A 39 33.15 19.24 12.06
N GLY A 40 32.33 19.65 13.05
CA GLY A 40 32.46 19.51 14.51
C GLY A 40 31.71 20.60 15.31
N SER A 41 30.41 20.39 15.61
CA SER A 41 29.59 21.13 16.62
C SER A 41 28.27 20.37 16.85
N THR A 42 28.05 19.66 17.98
CA THR A 42 27.51 20.13 19.29
C THR A 42 26.00 20.47 19.30
N ASP A 43 25.20 19.53 19.82
CA ASP A 43 24.12 19.67 20.83
C ASP A 43 22.88 20.58 20.53
N ASN A 44 21.69 20.39 21.13
CA ASN A 44 21.34 19.60 22.32
C ASN A 44 19.90 19.01 22.29
N THR A 45 19.79 17.74 22.71
CA THR A 45 18.67 17.00 23.33
C THR A 45 17.29 17.66 23.53
N SER A 46 16.22 17.02 23.03
CA SER A 46 15.12 16.40 23.84
C SER A 46 13.87 16.10 22.97
N GLY A 47 13.22 14.93 23.02
CA GLY A 47 13.56 13.68 23.70
C GLY A 47 12.36 12.72 23.81
N SER A 48 12.53 11.45 23.42
CA SER A 48 11.68 10.32 23.87
C SER A 48 12.29 8.95 23.53
N THR A 49 12.61 8.22 24.59
CA THR A 49 13.09 6.83 24.65
C THR A 49 12.20 5.82 23.91
N SER A 50 12.78 4.91 23.11
CA SER A 50 12.90 3.48 23.48
C SER A 50 13.61 2.61 22.43
N GLY A 51 14.30 1.56 22.88
CA GLY A 51 14.43 0.30 22.14
C GLY A 51 15.47 0.21 21.00
N SER A 52 16.77 0.23 21.33
CA SER A 52 17.79 -0.36 20.45
C SER A 52 17.76 -1.90 20.55
N THR A 53 18.04 -2.63 19.46
CA THR A 53 19.20 -3.56 19.37
C THR A 53 19.22 -4.33 18.03
N THR A 54 20.45 -4.58 17.57
CA THR A 54 20.89 -5.53 16.53
C THR A 54 20.09 -6.83 16.45
N GLY A 55 19.94 -7.37 15.23
CA GLY A 55 19.16 -8.58 14.97
C GLY A 55 19.70 -9.87 15.60
N SER A 56 18.78 -10.79 15.86
CA SER A 56 19.05 -12.19 16.19
C SER A 56 17.94 -13.06 15.58
N THR A 57 18.30 -14.11 14.85
CA THR A 57 17.34 -15.02 14.21
C THR A 57 16.76 -15.97 15.26
N SER A 58 15.65 -15.55 15.87
CA SER A 58 14.84 -16.39 16.75
C SER A 58 13.40 -16.46 16.23
N GLY A 59 12.79 -17.64 16.33
CA GLY A 59 11.45 -17.96 15.80
C GLY A 59 10.30 -17.36 16.59
N THR A 60 10.34 -16.06 16.90
CA THR A 60 9.22 -15.34 17.49
C THR A 60 8.10 -15.23 16.46
N THR A 61 6.93 -15.79 16.76
CA THR A 61 5.69 -15.49 16.02
C THR A 61 5.25 -14.06 16.35
N THR A 62 5.87 -13.09 15.69
CA THR A 62 5.54 -11.66 15.84
C THR A 62 4.16 -11.39 15.26
N THR A 63 3.13 -11.53 16.09
CA THR A 63 1.75 -11.14 15.75
C THR A 63 1.72 -9.66 15.43
N THR A 64 1.53 -9.31 14.16
CA THR A 64 1.28 -7.92 13.74
C THR A 64 0.07 -7.38 14.51
N PRO A 65 0.17 -6.21 15.17
CA PRO A 65 -0.94 -5.66 15.92
C PRO A 65 -2.16 -5.38 15.01
N ASN A 66 -3.35 -5.45 15.62
CA ASN A 66 -4.60 -5.17 14.92
C ASN A 66 -4.73 -3.66 14.66
N VAL A 67 -4.85 -3.29 13.39
CA VAL A 67 -5.21 -1.95 12.94
C VAL A 67 -6.73 -1.84 12.94
N THR A 68 -7.24 -0.82 13.63
CA THR A 68 -8.66 -0.57 13.87
C THR A 68 -9.14 0.60 13.03
N TYR A 69 -10.44 0.67 12.76
CA TYR A 69 -11.01 1.88 12.16
C TYR A 69 -10.89 3.06 13.13
N THR A 70 -11.23 2.85 14.40
CA THR A 70 -11.43 3.92 15.38
C THR A 70 -10.12 4.58 15.80
N THR A 71 -9.05 3.80 15.99
CA THR A 71 -7.75 4.33 16.45
C THR A 71 -6.89 4.80 15.27
N ASP A 72 -6.86 4.05 14.17
CA ASP A 72 -5.81 4.19 13.15
C ASP A 72 -6.30 4.82 11.85
N VAL A 73 -7.43 4.34 11.30
CA VAL A 73 -7.92 4.80 9.98
C VAL A 73 -8.75 6.08 10.09
N LYS A 74 -9.59 6.22 11.11
CA LYS A 74 -10.46 7.39 11.30
C LYS A 74 -9.69 8.71 11.39
N PRO A 75 -8.54 8.83 12.10
CA PRO A 75 -7.72 10.05 12.06
C PRO A 75 -7.18 10.37 10.66
N ILE A 76 -6.75 9.36 9.89
CA ILE A 76 -6.28 9.55 8.51
C ILE A 76 -7.40 10.12 7.64
N ILE A 77 -8.60 9.52 7.68
CA ILE A 77 -9.77 9.97 6.92
C ILE A 77 -10.19 11.39 7.35
N THR A 78 -10.27 11.65 8.66
CA THR A 78 -10.62 12.96 9.21
C THR A 78 -9.68 14.06 8.69
N ASN A 79 -8.38 13.82 8.77
CA ASN A 79 -7.37 14.83 8.46
C ASN A 79 -7.12 15.03 6.94
N ASN A 80 -7.40 14.02 6.11
CA ASN A 80 -7.02 14.02 4.69
C ASN A 80 -8.20 13.97 3.70
N CYS A 81 -9.42 13.66 4.16
CA CYS A 81 -10.56 13.41 3.27
C CYS A 81 -11.80 14.23 3.60
N ILE A 82 -12.16 14.38 4.88
CA ILE A 82 -13.48 14.93 5.30
C ILE A 82 -13.69 16.39 4.86
N ALA A 83 -12.64 17.19 4.68
CA ALA A 83 -12.74 18.57 4.20
C ALA A 83 -13.46 18.71 2.84
N CYS A 84 -13.43 17.65 1.99
CA CYS A 84 -14.19 17.59 0.75
C CYS A 84 -15.26 16.47 0.79
N HIS A 85 -14.92 15.30 1.32
CA HIS A 85 -15.77 14.10 1.34
C HIS A 85 -16.67 14.02 2.58
N PHE A 86 -17.30 15.14 2.96
CA PHE A 86 -18.38 15.16 3.97
C PHE A 86 -19.74 14.82 3.34
N SER A 87 -20.77 14.63 4.17
CA SER A 87 -22.13 14.35 3.69
C SER A 87 -22.72 15.58 2.98
N GLY A 88 -22.88 15.51 1.66
CA GLY A 88 -23.28 16.65 0.81
C GLY A 88 -22.11 17.39 0.14
N GLY A 89 -20.87 16.93 0.36
CA GLY A 89 -19.69 17.36 -0.39
C GLY A 89 -19.36 16.42 -1.56
N GLU A 90 -18.06 16.28 -1.85
CA GLU A 90 -17.53 15.42 -2.91
C GLU A 90 -17.91 13.95 -2.70
N SER A 91 -18.39 13.29 -3.76
CA SER A 91 -18.80 11.88 -3.69
C SER A 91 -17.60 10.92 -3.91
N PRO A 92 -17.50 9.81 -3.16
CA PRO A 92 -18.39 9.41 -2.05
C PRO A 92 -18.10 10.21 -0.77
N ALA A 93 -19.13 10.44 0.04
CA ALA A 93 -18.93 10.89 1.42
C ALA A 93 -18.22 9.80 2.24
N LEU A 94 -17.31 10.19 3.15
CA LEU A 94 -16.42 9.29 3.91
C LEU A 94 -16.53 9.47 5.44
N GLY A 95 -17.59 10.12 5.93
CA GLY A 95 -17.77 10.46 7.35
C GLY A 95 -18.00 9.30 8.32
N THR A 96 -18.20 8.07 7.84
CA THR A 96 -18.56 6.90 8.66
C THR A 96 -17.74 5.65 8.31
N TYR A 97 -17.61 4.72 9.27
CA TYR A 97 -16.97 3.41 9.07
C TYR A 97 -17.47 2.71 7.81
N THR A 98 -18.80 2.63 7.62
CA THR A 98 -19.42 1.92 6.50
C THR A 98 -19.06 2.56 5.16
N GLN A 99 -19.04 3.90 5.09
CA GLN A 99 -18.63 4.62 3.88
C GLN A 99 -17.15 4.36 3.54
N VAL A 100 -16.26 4.48 4.52
CA VAL A 100 -14.81 4.24 4.33
C VAL A 100 -14.53 2.79 3.95
N LYS A 101 -15.18 1.83 4.62
CA LYS A 101 -15.09 0.40 4.31
C LYS A 101 -15.55 0.10 2.89
N ASN A 102 -16.66 0.68 2.44
CA ASN A 102 -17.17 0.50 1.08
C ASN A 102 -16.23 1.11 0.03
N ALA A 103 -15.64 2.28 0.29
CA ALA A 103 -14.65 2.89 -0.61
C ALA A 103 -13.32 2.08 -0.69
N ALA A 104 -12.93 1.43 0.42
CA ALA A 104 -11.74 0.58 0.50
C ALA A 104 -11.94 -0.84 -0.07
N SER A 105 -13.14 -1.42 0.06
CA SER A 105 -13.49 -2.72 -0.52
C SER A 105 -13.66 -2.63 -2.04
N ALA A 106 -14.33 -1.58 -2.53
CA ALA A 106 -14.40 -1.23 -3.96
C ALA A 106 -13.04 -0.79 -4.57
N GLY A 107 -11.95 -0.78 -3.79
CA GLY A 107 -10.59 -0.49 -4.22
C GLY A 107 -10.30 0.98 -4.59
N LYS A 108 -11.33 1.80 -4.83
CA LYS A 108 -11.19 3.21 -5.24
C LYS A 108 -10.41 4.05 -4.24
N LEU A 109 -10.62 3.87 -2.93
CA LEU A 109 -9.86 4.59 -1.89
C LEU A 109 -8.35 4.31 -1.99
N LEU A 110 -7.97 3.04 -2.13
CA LEU A 110 -6.55 2.65 -2.24
C LEU A 110 -5.93 3.16 -3.55
N CYS A 111 -6.60 2.94 -4.67
CA CYS A 111 -6.15 3.40 -6.00
C CYS A 111 -5.91 4.92 -6.06
N THR A 112 -6.76 5.73 -5.41
CA THR A 112 -6.63 7.20 -5.41
C THR A 112 -5.52 7.70 -4.49
N ILE A 113 -5.37 7.14 -3.28
CA ILE A 113 -4.29 7.56 -2.34
C ILE A 113 -2.90 7.06 -2.74
N GLN A 114 -2.84 5.96 -3.48
CA GLN A 114 -1.59 5.42 -4.05
C GLN A 114 -1.18 6.12 -5.37
N ALA A 115 -2.04 6.97 -5.94
CA ALA A 115 -1.87 7.58 -7.28
C ALA A 115 -1.66 6.55 -8.42
N GLN A 116 -2.26 5.37 -8.31
CA GLN A 116 -2.05 4.24 -9.24
C GLN A 116 -3.09 4.23 -10.37
N GLY A 117 -2.96 5.14 -11.33
CA GLY A 117 -3.82 5.20 -12.52
C GLY A 117 -5.26 5.70 -12.29
N CYS A 118 -5.73 5.78 -11.04
CA CYS A 118 -6.88 6.60 -10.67
C CYS A 118 -6.50 8.09 -10.62
N ARG A 119 -7.49 8.98 -10.72
CA ARG A 119 -7.37 10.38 -10.28
C ARG A 119 -6.81 10.38 -8.85
N THR A 120 -5.75 11.13 -8.59
CA THR A 120 -5.12 11.23 -7.27
C THR A 120 -6.02 11.96 -6.28
N MET A 121 -6.02 11.50 -5.02
CA MET A 121 -6.54 12.19 -3.84
C MET A 121 -5.63 11.89 -2.64
N PRO A 122 -5.36 12.85 -1.73
CA PRO A 122 -5.82 14.24 -1.77
C PRO A 122 -5.26 15.04 -2.96
N PRO A 123 -5.79 16.24 -3.27
CA PRO A 123 -5.29 17.06 -4.39
C PRO A 123 -3.80 17.44 -4.30
N SER A 124 -3.19 17.35 -3.11
CA SER A 124 -1.76 17.56 -2.88
C SER A 124 -0.86 16.43 -3.38
N GLY A 125 -1.41 15.27 -3.78
CA GLY A 125 -0.66 14.16 -4.39
C GLY A 125 -0.87 12.81 -3.69
N LYS A 126 0.06 11.88 -3.94
CA LYS A 126 0.09 10.57 -3.28
C LYS A 126 0.20 10.75 -1.76
N MET A 127 -0.59 10.01 -1.00
CA MET A 127 -0.54 10.04 0.47
C MET A 127 0.77 9.42 1.01
N SER A 128 1.14 9.74 2.26
CA SER A 128 2.32 9.16 2.91
C SER A 128 2.23 7.63 2.94
N GLN A 129 3.36 6.94 2.75
CA GLN A 129 3.37 5.48 2.67
C GLN A 129 2.92 4.81 3.98
N ALA A 130 3.15 5.45 5.13
CA ALA A 130 2.65 4.99 6.43
C ALA A 130 1.10 4.97 6.47
N ASN A 131 0.43 6.04 6.03
CA ASN A 131 -1.03 6.10 6.01
C ASN A 131 -1.63 5.10 5.01
N ILE A 132 -0.99 4.94 3.85
CA ILE A 132 -1.37 3.93 2.85
C ILE A 132 -1.25 2.52 3.46
N ASN A 133 -0.14 2.23 4.15
CA ASN A 133 0.09 0.93 4.78
C ASN A 133 -0.93 0.63 5.89
N LEU A 134 -1.32 1.61 6.70
CA LEU A 134 -2.38 1.44 7.72
C LEU A 134 -3.73 1.12 7.09
N ILE A 135 -4.16 1.86 6.06
CA ILE A 135 -5.43 1.59 5.35
C ILE A 135 -5.39 0.22 4.65
N LEU A 136 -4.24 -0.18 4.11
CA LEU A 136 -4.05 -1.48 3.47
C LEU A 136 -4.07 -2.63 4.49
N LEU A 137 -3.40 -2.47 5.64
CA LEU A 137 -3.36 -3.48 6.71
C LEU A 137 -4.72 -3.65 7.38
N TRP A 138 -5.44 -2.56 7.62
CA TRP A 138 -6.85 -2.58 8.06
C TRP A 138 -7.74 -3.36 7.09
N LYS A 139 -7.53 -3.21 5.77
CA LYS A 139 -8.23 -3.99 4.74
C LYS A 139 -7.88 -5.48 4.82
N THR A 140 -6.60 -5.84 4.93
CA THR A 140 -6.19 -7.27 4.98
C THR A 140 -6.59 -7.94 6.29
N GLN A 141 -6.71 -7.21 7.39
CA GLN A 141 -7.24 -7.67 8.68
C GLN A 141 -8.79 -7.69 8.74
N GLY A 142 -9.49 -7.47 7.63
CA GLY A 142 -10.95 -7.66 7.55
C GLY A 142 -11.81 -6.46 7.98
N TYR A 143 -11.21 -5.27 8.06
CA TYR A 143 -11.88 -4.00 8.44
C TYR A 143 -12.37 -3.98 9.90
N ILE A 144 -11.49 -4.28 10.86
CA ILE A 144 -11.75 -4.20 12.31
C ILE A 144 -12.24 -2.79 12.69
N GLN A 145 -13.20 -2.66 13.62
CA GLN A 145 -13.68 -1.35 14.08
C GLN A 145 -12.76 -0.70 15.12
#